data_AF-A0A4Y9ZGV7-F1
#
_entry.id   AF-A0A4Y9ZGV7-F1
#
_cell.length_a   1.000
_cell.length_b   1.000
_cell.length_c   1.000
_cell.angle_alpha   90.00
_cell.angle_beta   90.00
_cell.angle_gamma   90.00
#
_symmetry.space_group_name_H-M   'P 1'
#
loop_
_entity.id
_entity.type
_entity.pdbx_description
1 polymer ?
#
loop_
_entity_poly.entity_id
_entity_poly.type
_entity_poly.pdbx_seq_one_letter_code
_entity_poly.pdbx_strand_id
1 'polypeptide(L)'
;GLVDWECVSALPLWRACTLPWFLIGRHRAERPNPETYGRAEDEDEPTDEGEGGNRDGEGTGDRRGRPNALYFEHLLEWEQTQLRAVFLDEMERVQPEWVGVHRAGVLRNDFYAAVMQCDDELSRRRVRQWVDRVEAMADEELQGGALSSEYVSLNDRLQS
;
A
#
# COMPACT_ATOMS: atom_id res chain seq x y z
N GLY A 1 -31.25 24.37 -2.21
CA GLY A 1 -30.54 23.85 -3.39
C GLY A 1 -30.60 22.35 -3.33
N LEU A 2 -30.86 21.69 -4.46
CA LEU A 2 -30.65 20.25 -4.58
C LEU A 2 -29.14 20.02 -4.50
N VAL A 3 -28.71 19.20 -3.54
CA VAL A 3 -27.34 18.69 -3.50
C VAL A 3 -27.21 17.69 -4.64
N ASP A 4 -26.19 17.87 -5.48
CA ASP A 4 -25.85 16.95 -6.55
C ASP A 4 -25.37 15.62 -5.93
N TRP A 5 -26.13 14.55 -6.15
CA TRP A 5 -25.92 13.23 -5.55
C TRP A 5 -24.71 12.49 -6.12
N GLU A 6 -24.13 12.99 -7.22
CA GLU A 6 -22.90 12.45 -7.81
C GLU A 6 -21.67 12.60 -6.90
N CYS A 7 -21.76 13.42 -5.84
CA CYS A 7 -20.69 13.62 -4.85
C CYS A 7 -21.06 13.12 -3.43
N VAL A 8 -22.19 12.43 -3.26
CA VAL A 8 -22.61 11.91 -1.94
C VAL A 8 -22.25 10.44 -1.83
N SER A 9 -21.18 10.15 -1.09
CA SER A 9 -20.83 8.77 -0.72
C SER A 9 -21.84 8.22 0.29
N ALA A 10 -22.58 7.18 -0.10
CA ALA A 10 -23.45 6.41 0.80
C ALA A 10 -22.67 5.30 1.55
N LEU A 11 -21.46 5.62 2.00
CA LEU A 11 -20.63 4.68 2.74
C LEU A 11 -20.81 4.87 4.25
N PRO A 12 -20.79 3.78 5.03
CA PRO A 12 -20.62 3.87 6.47
C PRO A 12 -19.35 4.67 6.82
N LEU A 13 -19.38 5.44 7.91
CA LEU A 13 -18.29 6.34 8.29
C LEU A 13 -16.92 5.61 8.39
N TRP A 14 -16.90 4.40 8.94
CA TRP A 14 -15.68 3.58 9.03
C TRP A 14 -15.07 3.18 7.68
N ARG A 15 -15.88 3.15 6.61
CA ARG A 15 -15.44 2.85 5.24
C ARG A 15 -15.04 4.12 4.49
N ALA A 16 -15.60 5.26 4.86
CA ALA A 16 -15.18 6.57 4.38
C ALA A 16 -13.87 7.04 5.04
N CYS A 17 -13.65 6.69 6.31
CA CYS A 17 -12.43 6.97 7.06
C CYS A 17 -11.34 5.91 6.81
N THR A 18 -10.96 5.74 5.54
CA THR A 18 -9.83 4.87 5.14
C THR A 18 -8.74 5.69 4.47
N LEU A 19 -7.53 5.15 4.43
CA LEU A 19 -6.44 5.77 3.70
C LEU A 19 -6.83 6.00 2.23
N PRO A 20 -6.39 7.13 1.64
CA PRO A 20 -6.49 7.35 0.20
C PRO A 20 -5.88 6.19 -0.58
N TRP A 21 -6.49 5.83 -1.72
CA TRP A 21 -6.11 4.65 -2.50
C TRP A 21 -4.63 4.62 -2.90
N PHE A 22 -4.05 5.76 -3.27
CA PHE A 22 -2.64 5.84 -3.68
C PHE A 22 -1.64 5.61 -2.53
N LEU A 23 -2.10 5.64 -1.27
CA LEU A 23 -1.31 5.30 -0.09
C LEU A 23 -1.47 3.83 0.33
N ILE A 24 -2.28 3.05 -0.41
CA ILE A 24 -2.49 1.63 -0.15
C ILE A 24 -1.42 0.83 -0.90
N GLY A 25 -0.63 0.08 -0.14
CA GLY A 25 0.38 -0.84 -0.65
C GLY A 25 1.15 -1.53 0.49
N ARG A 26 2.10 -2.39 0.14
CA ARG A 26 2.86 -3.17 1.13
C ARG A 26 3.61 -2.23 2.08
N HIS A 27 3.65 -2.62 3.36
CA HIS A 27 4.47 -1.91 4.32
C HIS A 27 5.95 -2.26 4.14
N ARG A 28 6.78 -1.24 3.90
CA ARG A 28 8.24 -1.36 3.78
C ARG A 28 8.92 -0.28 4.59
N ALA A 29 9.51 -0.67 5.73
CA ALA A 29 10.19 0.25 6.63
C ALA A 29 11.52 0.76 6.07
N GLU A 30 12.29 -0.13 5.43
CA GLU A 30 13.64 0.17 4.96
C GLU A 30 13.64 0.58 3.49
N ARG A 31 14.37 1.66 3.19
CA ARG A 31 14.52 2.13 1.81
C ARG A 31 15.27 1.08 0.99
N PRO A 32 14.76 0.65 -0.18
CA PRO A 32 15.45 -0.33 -1.01
C PRO A 32 16.77 0.25 -1.53
N ASN A 33 17.83 -0.56 -1.46
CA ASN A 33 19.14 -0.22 -2.02
C ASN A 33 19.18 -0.63 -3.51
N PRO A 34 19.36 0.29 -4.47
CA PRO A 34 19.37 -0.07 -5.91
C PRO A 34 20.45 -1.10 -6.27
N GLU A 35 21.52 -1.22 -5.47
CA GLU A 35 22.63 -2.13 -5.75
C GLU A 35 22.33 -3.60 -5.49
N THR A 36 21.30 -3.90 -4.71
CA THR A 36 20.92 -5.28 -4.41
C THR A 36 19.98 -5.87 -5.44
N TYR A 37 19.53 -5.09 -6.42
CA TYR A 37 18.58 -5.51 -7.45
C TYR A 37 19.30 -5.88 -8.74
N GLY A 38 18.69 -6.82 -9.47
CA GLY A 38 19.07 -7.10 -10.85
C GLY A 38 18.94 -5.84 -11.70
N ARG A 39 19.73 -5.76 -12.78
CA ARG A 39 19.60 -4.66 -13.73
C ARG A 39 18.46 -4.97 -14.68
N ALA A 40 17.78 -3.92 -15.14
CA ALA A 40 16.91 -4.06 -16.29
C ALA A 40 17.77 -4.60 -17.43
N GLU A 41 17.30 -5.66 -18.08
CA GLU A 41 17.78 -5.96 -19.41
C GLU A 41 17.44 -4.74 -20.26
N ASP A 42 18.37 -4.30 -21.09
CA ASP A 42 18.14 -3.19 -22.00
C ASP A 42 17.02 -3.63 -22.96
N GLU A 43 15.75 -3.41 -22.58
CA GLU A 43 14.62 -3.52 -23.48
C GLU A 43 14.82 -2.43 -24.53
N ASP A 44 15.45 -2.82 -25.64
CA ASP A 44 15.59 -2.14 -26.91
C ASP A 44 15.20 -0.65 -26.83
N GLU A 45 16.18 0.19 -26.51
CA GLU A 45 16.12 1.58 -26.90
C GLU A 45 15.77 1.58 -28.39
N PRO A 46 14.66 2.20 -28.84
CA PRO A 46 14.32 2.16 -30.25
C PRO A 46 15.53 2.73 -30.97
N THR A 47 16.20 1.89 -31.77
CA THR A 47 17.29 2.31 -32.63
C THR A 47 16.69 3.34 -33.57
N ASP A 48 16.79 4.60 -33.17
CA ASP A 48 16.62 5.72 -34.06
C ASP A 48 17.78 5.61 -35.05
N GLU A 49 17.51 4.95 -36.18
CA GLU A 49 18.37 4.99 -37.35
C GLU A 49 18.38 6.44 -37.86
N GLY A 50 19.19 7.27 -37.20
CA GLY A 50 19.11 8.73 -37.32
C GLY A 50 20.42 9.44 -36.99
N GLU A 51 21.41 9.22 -37.86
CA GLU A 51 22.56 10.10 -38.14
C GLU A 51 23.71 10.24 -37.11
N GLY A 52 24.92 10.06 -37.64
CA GLY A 52 26.15 9.96 -36.89
C GLY A 52 26.69 11.27 -36.32
N GLY A 53 27.56 11.13 -35.32
CA GLY A 53 28.38 12.22 -34.83
C GLY A 53 29.20 11.84 -33.60
N ASN A 54 30.47 11.51 -33.87
CA ASN A 54 31.64 11.62 -32.99
C ASN A 54 31.73 10.84 -31.65
N ARG A 55 32.80 10.04 -31.60
CA ARG A 55 33.35 9.42 -30.39
C ARG A 55 34.39 10.35 -29.77
N ASP A 56 34.02 11.03 -28.70
CA ASP A 56 34.95 11.64 -27.78
C ASP A 56 34.30 11.62 -26.39
N GLY A 57 34.75 10.66 -25.58
CA GLY A 57 34.16 10.37 -24.29
C GLY A 57 34.59 11.35 -23.22
N GLU A 58 33.63 11.72 -22.37
CA GLU A 58 33.77 11.62 -20.92
C GLU A 58 32.38 11.65 -20.28
N GLY A 59 31.58 10.62 -20.56
CA GLY A 59 30.43 10.32 -19.73
C GLY A 59 30.94 9.60 -18.48
N THR A 60 31.00 10.29 -17.35
CA THR A 60 30.89 9.67 -16.01
C THR A 60 29.51 9.03 -15.88
N GLY A 61 29.25 8.01 -16.71
CA GLY A 61 28.06 7.19 -16.67
C GLY A 61 28.30 6.11 -15.64
N ASP A 62 27.53 6.17 -14.56
CA ASP A 62 27.43 5.10 -13.58
C ASP A 62 27.31 3.75 -14.32
N ARG A 63 28.35 2.91 -14.26
CA ARG A 63 28.38 1.60 -14.95
C ARG A 63 27.34 0.62 -14.38
N ARG A 64 26.61 1.04 -13.36
CA ARG A 64 25.48 0.33 -12.80
C ARG A 64 24.26 0.75 -13.61
N GLY A 65 23.93 -0.06 -14.62
CA GLY A 65 22.72 0.12 -15.43
C GLY A 65 21.46 0.30 -14.55
N ARG A 66 20.34 0.69 -15.16
CA ARG A 66 19.10 0.95 -14.41
C ARG A 66 18.69 -0.28 -13.59
N PRO A 67 18.31 -0.14 -12.30
CA PRO A 67 17.70 -1.23 -11.54
C PRO A 67 16.44 -1.77 -12.25
N ASN A 68 16.13 -3.05 -12.07
CA ASN A 68 14.94 -3.66 -12.65
C ASN A 68 13.63 -3.09 -12.06
N ALA A 69 12.48 -3.45 -12.66
CA ALA A 69 11.17 -2.97 -12.23
C ALA A 69 10.86 -3.22 -10.74
N LEU A 70 11.33 -4.34 -10.19
CA LEU A 70 11.12 -4.70 -8.78
C LEU A 70 11.72 -3.68 -7.81
N TYR A 71 12.85 -3.05 -8.16
CA TYR A 71 13.41 -1.95 -7.36
C TYR A 71 12.41 -0.80 -7.23
N PHE A 72 11.79 -0.39 -8.33
CA PHE A 72 10.86 0.74 -8.35
C PHE A 72 9.55 0.42 -7.64
N GLU A 73 9.06 -0.82 -7.73
CA GLU A 73 7.93 -1.31 -6.94
C GLU A 73 8.23 -1.20 -5.44
N HIS A 74 9.38 -1.72 -5.00
CA HIS A 74 9.79 -1.62 -3.60
C HIS A 74 10.06 -0.18 -3.16
N LEU A 75 10.52 0.68 -4.07
CA LEU A 75 10.73 2.09 -3.77
C LEU A 75 9.37 2.76 -3.51
N LEU A 76 8.38 2.49 -4.36
CA LEU A 76 7.01 2.98 -4.19
C LEU A 76 6.39 2.50 -2.87
N GLU A 77 6.54 1.22 -2.51
CA GLU A 77 6.07 0.69 -1.22
C GLU A 77 6.67 1.41 -0.02
N TRP A 78 7.98 1.71 -0.08
CA TRP A 78 8.66 2.48 0.95
C TRP A 78 8.14 3.92 1.01
N GLU A 79 8.01 4.60 -0.13
CA GLU A 79 7.48 5.96 -0.22
C GLU A 79 6.05 6.04 0.33
N GLN A 80 5.17 5.12 -0.07
CA GLN A 80 3.81 5.02 0.47
C GLN A 80 3.82 4.79 1.98
N THR A 81 4.75 3.98 2.50
CA THR A 81 4.89 3.75 3.94
C THR A 81 5.25 5.04 4.68
N GLN A 82 6.21 5.82 4.17
CA GLN A 82 6.54 7.12 4.76
C GLN A 82 5.36 8.11 4.67
N LEU A 83 4.69 8.16 3.52
CA LEU A 83 3.54 9.04 3.31
C LEU A 83 2.33 8.67 4.17
N ARG A 84 2.10 7.39 4.44
CA ARG A 84 1.05 6.94 5.38
C ARG A 84 1.29 7.49 6.78
N ALA A 85 2.53 7.45 7.27
CA ALA A 85 2.87 8.00 8.58
C ALA A 85 2.58 9.51 8.63
N VAL A 86 3.08 10.27 7.66
CA VAL A 86 2.84 11.72 7.57
C VAL A 86 1.36 12.05 7.45
N PHE A 87 0.61 11.28 6.65
CA PHE A 87 -0.82 11.46 6.49
C PHE A 87 -1.57 11.23 7.79
N LEU A 88 -1.26 10.15 8.52
CA LEU A 88 -1.91 9.86 9.80
C LEU A 88 -1.59 10.92 10.85
N ASP A 89 -0.34 11.40 10.92
CA ASP A 89 0.07 12.48 11.82
C ASP A 89 -0.70 13.78 11.51
N GLU A 90 -0.82 14.13 10.24
CA GLU A 90 -1.56 15.32 9.81
C GLU A 90 -3.07 15.17 10.06
N MET A 91 -3.64 13.99 9.82
CA MET A 91 -5.05 13.69 10.11
C MET A 91 -5.33 13.73 11.62
N GLU A 92 -4.41 13.27 12.46
CA GLU A 92 -4.54 13.39 13.93
C GLU A 92 -4.57 14.87 14.36
N ARG A 93 -3.77 15.72 13.70
CA ARG A 93 -3.72 17.17 13.97
C ARG A 93 -4.98 17.92 13.49
N VAL A 94 -5.47 17.60 12.29
CA VAL A 94 -6.55 18.33 11.62
C VAL A 94 -7.93 17.79 12.00
N GLN A 95 -8.08 16.46 12.10
CA GLN A 95 -9.35 15.79 12.36
C GLN A 95 -9.15 14.49 13.17
N PRO A 96 -8.88 14.58 14.49
CA PRO A 96 -8.60 13.41 15.34
C PRO A 96 -9.76 12.40 15.38
N GLU A 97 -11.01 12.87 15.25
CA GLU A 97 -12.18 11.99 15.15
C GLU A 97 -12.10 11.05 13.94
N TRP A 98 -11.58 11.54 12.80
CA TRP A 98 -11.38 10.69 11.62
C TRP A 98 -10.40 9.56 11.94
N VAL A 99 -9.33 9.84 12.67
CA VAL A 99 -8.33 8.83 13.05
C VAL A 99 -8.92 7.83 14.04
N GLY A 100 -9.73 8.29 15.00
CA GLY A 100 -10.47 7.42 15.91
C GLY A 100 -11.39 6.45 15.16
N VAL A 101 -12.14 6.94 14.17
CA VAL A 101 -13.01 6.10 13.34
C VAL A 101 -12.20 5.19 12.42
N HIS A 102 -11.09 5.66 11.86
CA HIS A 102 -10.18 4.86 11.04
C HIS A 102 -9.64 3.66 11.82
N ARG A 103 -9.08 3.89 13.02
CA ARG A 103 -8.52 2.85 13.90
C ARG A 103 -9.60 1.85 14.34
N ALA A 104 -10.76 2.33 14.78
CA ALA A 104 -11.89 1.48 15.14
C ALA A 104 -12.52 0.75 13.92
N GLY A 105 -12.20 1.18 12.70
CA GLY A 105 -12.71 0.65 11.45
C GLY A 105 -11.87 -0.49 10.86
N VAL A 106 -10.64 -0.72 11.35
CA VAL A 106 -9.68 -1.66 10.75
C VAL A 106 -10.27 -3.06 10.58
N LEU A 107 -10.83 -3.65 11.66
CA LEU A 107 -11.39 -5.01 11.60
C LEU A 107 -12.57 -5.13 10.62
N ARG A 108 -13.41 -4.09 10.52
CA ARG A 108 -14.53 -4.04 9.57
C ARG A 108 -14.05 -3.93 8.13
N ASN A 109 -13.00 -3.14 7.89
CA ASN A 109 -12.36 -3.05 6.59
C ASN A 109 -11.70 -4.37 6.19
N ASP A 110 -11.08 -5.08 7.13
CA ASP A 110 -10.50 -6.40 6.90
C ASP A 110 -11.58 -7.46 6.62
N PHE A 111 -12.68 -7.44 7.36
CA PHE A 111 -13.83 -8.30 7.05
C PHE A 111 -14.37 -8.03 5.63
N TYR A 112 -14.51 -6.76 5.25
CA TYR A 112 -14.92 -6.40 3.90
C TYR A 112 -13.94 -6.94 2.84
N ALA A 113 -12.63 -6.79 3.08
CA ALA A 113 -11.60 -7.34 2.19
C ALA A 113 -11.65 -8.88 2.12
N ALA A 114 -11.89 -9.55 3.26
CA ALA A 114 -12.04 -11.00 3.33
C ALA A 114 -13.21 -11.49 2.48
N VAL A 115 -14.37 -10.81 2.56
CA VAL A 115 -15.55 -11.12 1.74
C VAL A 115 -15.23 -10.92 0.25
N MET A 116 -14.56 -9.83 -0.11
CA MET A 116 -14.23 -9.53 -1.50
C MET A 116 -13.19 -10.50 -2.11
N GLN A 117 -12.38 -11.17 -1.29
CA GLN A 117 -11.26 -12.03 -1.74
C GLN A 117 -11.44 -13.50 -1.33
N CYS A 118 -12.63 -13.91 -0.90
CA CYS A 118 -12.87 -15.27 -0.41
C CYS A 118 -12.90 -16.34 -1.51
N ASP A 119 -13.23 -15.92 -2.74
CA ASP A 119 -13.30 -16.74 -3.93
C ASP A 119 -11.93 -16.88 -4.64
N ASP A 120 -11.06 -15.88 -4.51
CA ASP A 120 -9.69 -15.93 -5.01
C ASP A 120 -8.85 -17.04 -4.32
N GLU A 121 -8.34 -17.98 -5.13
CA GLU A 121 -7.64 -19.15 -4.62
C GLU A 121 -6.31 -18.80 -3.93
N LEU A 122 -5.64 -17.74 -4.40
CA LEU A 122 -4.38 -17.25 -3.85
C LEU A 122 -4.59 -16.60 -2.48
N SER A 123 -5.68 -15.84 -2.33
CA SER A 123 -6.05 -15.15 -1.09
C SER A 123 -6.73 -16.06 -0.07
N ARG A 124 -7.39 -17.15 -0.48
CA ARG A 124 -8.17 -18.04 0.39
C ARG A 124 -7.40 -18.52 1.62
N ARG A 125 -6.11 -18.84 1.48
CA ARG A 125 -5.27 -19.25 2.63
C ARG A 125 -5.08 -18.09 3.62
N ARG A 126 -4.83 -16.88 3.13
CA ARG A 126 -4.62 -15.68 3.97
C ARG A 126 -5.90 -15.27 4.67
N VAL A 127 -7.03 -15.33 3.96
CA VAL A 127 -8.37 -15.09 4.50
C VAL A 127 -8.68 -16.09 5.62
N ARG A 128 -8.47 -17.39 5.41
CA ARG A 128 -8.66 -18.40 6.48
C ARG A 128 -7.80 -18.15 7.71
N GLN A 129 -6.51 -17.90 7.53
CA GLN A 129 -5.60 -17.59 8.64
C GLN A 129 -5.98 -16.30 9.40
N TRP A 130 -6.65 -15.37 8.72
CA TRP A 130 -7.18 -14.18 9.37
C TRP A 130 -8.46 -14.50 10.14
N VAL A 131 -9.39 -15.28 9.57
CA VAL A 131 -10.61 -15.75 10.27
C VAL A 131 -10.24 -16.50 11.55
N ASP A 132 -9.31 -17.47 11.47
CA ASP A 132 -8.88 -18.24 12.65
C ASP A 132 -8.32 -17.33 13.76
N ARG A 133 -7.66 -16.22 13.41
CA ARG A 133 -7.18 -15.25 14.38
C ARG A 133 -8.31 -14.44 14.98
N VAL A 134 -9.24 -13.97 14.16
CA VAL A 134 -10.39 -13.18 14.62
C VAL A 134 -11.29 -14.01 15.55
N GLU A 135 -11.50 -15.29 15.25
CA GLU A 135 -12.27 -16.20 16.10
C GLU A 135 -11.58 -16.50 17.44
N ALA A 136 -10.25 -16.36 17.50
CA ALA A 136 -9.46 -16.53 18.73
C ALA A 136 -9.35 -15.25 19.58
N MET A 137 -9.81 -14.09 19.07
CA MET A 137 -9.77 -12.82 19.82
C MET A 137 -10.81 -12.82 20.94
N ALA A 138 -10.52 -12.08 22.02
CA ALA A 138 -11.50 -11.89 23.09
C ALA A 138 -12.62 -10.93 22.63
N ASP A 139 -13.84 -11.11 23.15
CA ASP A 139 -14.99 -10.23 22.85
C ASP A 139 -14.69 -8.75 23.11
N GLU A 140 -13.84 -8.48 24.10
CA GLU A 140 -13.36 -7.15 24.47
C GLU A 140 -12.48 -6.52 23.37
N GLU A 141 -11.69 -7.31 22.65
CA GLU A 141 -10.87 -6.86 21.52
C GLU A 141 -11.70 -6.69 20.24
N LEU A 142 -12.80 -7.44 20.11
CA LEU A 142 -13.76 -7.29 19.01
C LEU A 142 -14.62 -6.02 19.16
N GLN A 143 -14.92 -5.63 20.41
CA GLN A 143 -15.77 -4.48 20.74
C GLN A 143 -14.98 -3.20 21.03
N GLY A 144 -13.80 -3.33 21.64
CA GLY A 144 -12.87 -2.24 21.91
C GLY A 144 -12.12 -1.88 20.65
N GLY A 145 -12.30 -0.66 20.14
CA GLY A 145 -11.64 -0.18 18.92
C GLY A 145 -10.09 -0.09 18.97
N ALA A 146 -9.46 -0.71 19.98
CA ALA A 146 -8.02 -0.82 20.15
C ALA A 146 -7.62 -2.29 19.94
N LEU A 147 -7.33 -2.64 18.69
CA LEU A 147 -6.70 -3.91 18.35
C LEU A 147 -5.33 -3.99 19.03
N SER A 148 -4.92 -5.19 19.44
CA SER A 148 -3.57 -5.43 19.98
C SER A 148 -2.50 -4.86 19.03
N SER A 149 -1.40 -4.35 19.58
CA SER A 149 -0.24 -3.91 18.80
C SER A 149 0.34 -5.01 17.90
N GLU A 150 0.01 -6.27 18.18
CA GLU A 150 0.43 -7.43 17.38
C GLU A 150 -0.54 -7.75 16.22
N TYR A 151 -1.68 -7.07 16.15
CA TYR A 151 -2.65 -7.27 15.08
C TYR A 151 -2.10 -6.72 13.76
N VAL A 152 -1.94 -7.61 12.79
CA VAL A 152 -1.58 -7.25 11.41
C VAL A 152 -2.81 -7.42 10.53
N SER A 153 -3.23 -6.31 9.91
CA SER A 153 -4.41 -6.22 9.06
C SER A 153 -4.37 -7.24 7.93
N LEU A 154 -5.54 -7.77 7.56
CA LEU A 154 -5.69 -8.61 6.38
C LEU A 154 -5.28 -7.87 5.12
N ASN A 155 -5.58 -6.57 4.98
CA ASN A 155 -5.17 -5.80 3.81
C ASN A 155 -3.65 -5.80 3.65
N ASP A 156 -2.90 -5.61 4.74
CA ASP A 156 -1.43 -5.68 4.69
C ASP A 156 -0.95 -7.09 4.28
N ARG A 157 -1.63 -8.13 4.77
CA ARG A 157 -1.30 -9.53 4.43
C ARG A 157 -1.65 -9.89 3.00
N LEU A 158 -2.78 -9.43 2.47
CA LEU A 158 -3.19 -9.68 1.09
C LEU A 158 -2.21 -9.03 0.12
N GLN A 159 -1.65 -7.89 0.50
CA GLN A 159 -0.64 -7.22 -0.29
C GLN A 159 0.73 -7.91 -0.22
N SER A 160 1.07 -8.72 0.82
CA SER A 160 2.39 -9.38 0.98
C SER A 160 2.75 -10.46 -0.04
#